data_AF-A0A1S1NTW6-F1
#
_entry.id   AF-A0A1S1NTW6-F1
#
_cell.length_a   1.000
_cell.length_b   1.000
_cell.length_c   1.000
_cell.angle_alpha   90.00
_cell.angle_beta   90.00
_cell.angle_gamma   90.00
#
_symmetry.space_group_name_H-M   'P 1'
#
loop_
_entity.id
_entity.type
_entity.pdbx_description
1 polymer ?
#
loop_
_entity_poly.entity_id
_entity_poly.type
_entity_poly.pdbx_seq_one_letter_code
_entity_poly.pdbx_strand_id
1 'polypeptide(L)'
;MKVWLERLQRRLKPTRGPVGHGVIICGIEAVHYRLQQQLVASSGLRLEALVSDAPWQHATRIAGVRVFYPSEIPALIERTGARALIYCREADLTMFDTASRRSLDHQPVQLIALDPDRVADPAAWLADLLAGKESKGTSQ
;
A
#
# COMPACT_ATOMS: atom_id res chain seq x y z
N MET A 1 16.39 30.61 29.59
CA MET A 1 16.53 29.18 29.92
C MET A 1 15.56 28.37 29.07
N LYS A 2 16.10 27.43 28.26
CA LYS A 2 15.43 26.33 27.49
C LYS A 2 14.47 26.82 26.38
N VAL A 3 14.78 27.00 25.09
CA VAL A 3 15.58 26.22 24.09
C VAL A 3 15.27 24.72 24.07
N TRP A 4 14.00 24.30 23.95
CA TRP A 4 13.67 22.85 23.87
C TRP A 4 12.49 22.44 22.96
N LEU A 5 11.89 23.32 22.14
CA LEU A 5 10.72 22.95 21.30
C LEU A 5 10.93 23.03 19.77
N GLU A 6 12.16 23.14 19.29
CA GLU A 6 12.46 23.23 17.84
C GLU A 6 13.26 22.03 17.30
N ARG A 7 13.15 20.85 17.93
CA ARG A 7 14.04 19.71 17.62
C ARG A 7 13.39 18.35 17.37
N LEU A 8 12.13 18.30 16.97
CA LEU A 8 11.51 17.05 16.47
C LEU A 8 11.00 17.12 15.02
N GLN A 9 11.45 18.10 14.23
CA GLN A 9 11.25 18.14 12.77
C GLN A 9 12.46 17.58 11.99
N ARG A 10 13.37 16.88 12.67
CA ARG A 10 14.55 16.28 12.04
C ARG A 10 14.20 14.95 11.38
N ARG A 11 13.76 15.08 10.12
CA ARG A 11 14.22 14.26 8.99
C ARG A 11 14.18 12.75 9.20
N LEU A 12 12.97 12.18 9.21
CA LEU A 12 12.77 10.96 8.42
C LEU A 12 12.51 11.44 6.99
N LYS A 13 13.59 11.83 6.30
CA LYS A 13 13.55 11.93 4.83
C LYS A 13 13.05 10.57 4.36
N PRO A 14 12.00 10.47 3.53
CA PRO A 14 11.69 9.21 2.89
C PRO A 14 12.99 8.78 2.19
N THR A 15 13.53 7.65 2.63
CA THR A 15 14.53 6.93 1.85
C THR A 15 13.86 6.70 0.52
N ARG A 16 14.22 7.53 -0.47
CA ARG A 16 13.88 7.32 -1.88
C ARG A 16 14.61 6.03 -2.31
N GLY A 17 14.05 4.89 -1.90
CA GLY A 17 14.08 3.66 -2.67
C GLY A 17 13.33 3.86 -3.98
N PRO A 18 13.39 2.89 -4.90
CA PRO A 18 13.27 3.06 -6.35
C PRO A 18 12.09 3.95 -6.77
N VAL A 19 12.27 4.64 -7.90
CA VAL A 19 11.38 5.62 -8.53
C VAL A 19 10.10 4.93 -9.04
N GLY A 20 9.35 4.34 -8.12
CA GLY A 20 8.14 3.58 -8.37
C GLY A 20 6.94 4.14 -7.61
N HIS A 21 5.75 3.78 -8.06
CA HIS A 21 4.52 4.19 -7.40
C HIS A 21 4.36 3.45 -6.06
N GLY A 22 4.08 4.21 -4.99
CA GLY A 22 3.87 3.66 -3.66
C GLY A 22 2.54 2.90 -3.60
N VAL A 23 2.56 1.67 -3.10
CA VAL A 23 1.38 0.81 -2.99
C VAL A 23 1.33 0.14 -1.62
N ILE A 24 0.13 -0.13 -1.14
CA ILE A 24 -0.14 -0.79 0.14
C ILE A 24 -1.04 -2.02 -0.15
N ILE A 25 -0.72 -3.17 0.43
CA ILE A 25 -1.55 -4.38 0.30
C ILE A 25 -2.39 -4.56 1.57
N CYS A 26 -3.69 -4.73 1.39
CA CYS A 26 -4.66 -5.06 2.41
C CYS A 26 -4.68 -6.58 2.62
N GLY A 27 -4.30 -7.05 3.82
CA GLY A 27 -4.21 -8.47 4.14
C GLY A 27 -2.79 -9.02 4.12
N ILE A 28 -2.63 -10.22 4.67
CA ILE A 28 -1.31 -10.88 4.89
C ILE A 28 -1.34 -12.41 4.68
N GLU A 29 -2.47 -12.95 4.28
CA GLU A 29 -2.68 -14.35 3.94
C GLU A 29 -1.87 -14.77 2.71
N ALA A 30 -1.90 -16.08 2.40
CA ALA A 30 -1.14 -16.65 1.29
C ALA A 30 -1.33 -15.94 -0.06
N VAL A 31 -2.55 -15.45 -0.36
CA VAL A 31 -2.82 -14.69 -1.60
C VAL A 31 -2.08 -13.35 -1.62
N HIS A 32 -2.06 -12.63 -0.49
CA HIS A 32 -1.35 -11.37 -0.31
C HIS A 32 0.16 -11.55 -0.38
N TYR A 33 0.66 -12.64 0.20
CA TYR A 33 2.07 -12.99 0.11
C TYR A 33 2.52 -13.29 -1.33
N ARG A 34 1.71 -14.02 -2.12
CA ARG A 34 2.00 -14.24 -3.55
C ARG A 34 2.04 -12.94 -4.32
N LEU A 35 1.05 -12.07 -4.11
CA LEU A 35 1.02 -10.75 -4.72
C LEU A 35 2.27 -9.95 -4.33
N GLN A 36 2.64 -9.93 -3.05
CA GLN A 36 3.86 -9.28 -2.57
C GLN A 36 5.11 -9.76 -3.32
N GLN A 37 5.29 -11.07 -3.50
CA GLN A 37 6.45 -11.62 -4.22
C GLN A 37 6.51 -11.13 -5.68
N GLN A 38 5.36 -11.05 -6.34
CA GLN A 38 5.27 -10.54 -7.71
C GLN A 38 5.53 -9.03 -7.80
N LEU A 39 5.03 -8.24 -6.84
CA LEU A 39 5.23 -6.78 -6.85
C LEU A 39 6.67 -6.39 -6.52
N VAL A 40 7.33 -7.10 -5.59
CA VAL A 40 8.73 -6.81 -5.20
C VAL A 40 9.71 -7.07 -6.33
N ALA A 41 9.38 -7.96 -7.27
CA ALA A 41 10.19 -8.22 -8.46
C ALA A 41 10.17 -7.04 -9.47
N SER A 42 9.22 -6.10 -9.34
CA SER A 42 9.07 -4.98 -10.28
C SER A 42 9.80 -3.72 -9.80
N SER A 43 10.56 -3.10 -10.70
CA SER A 43 11.27 -1.84 -10.43
C SER A 43 10.37 -0.60 -10.46
N GLY A 44 9.12 -0.71 -10.94
CA GLY A 44 8.18 0.39 -11.11
C GLY A 44 7.26 0.64 -9.91
N LEU A 45 7.33 -0.22 -8.88
CA LEU A 45 6.46 -0.18 -7.72
C LEU A 45 7.28 -0.15 -6.43
N ARG A 46 6.70 0.47 -5.41
CA ARG A 46 7.27 0.49 -4.06
C ARG A 46 6.21 0.02 -3.08
N LEU A 47 6.37 -1.20 -2.57
CA LEU A 47 5.48 -1.73 -1.55
C LEU A 47 5.79 -1.09 -0.19
N GLU A 48 4.90 -0.22 0.29
CA GLU A 48 5.08 0.57 1.50
C GLU A 48 4.75 -0.21 2.77
N ALA A 49 3.69 -1.01 2.70
CA ALA A 49 3.10 -1.66 3.85
C ALA A 49 2.19 -2.83 3.47
N LEU A 50 2.02 -3.70 4.44
CA LEU A 50 0.91 -4.63 4.53
C LEU A 50 -0.06 -4.15 5.61
N VAL A 51 -1.34 -4.49 5.51
CA VAL A 51 -2.36 -4.12 6.49
C VAL A 51 -2.97 -5.36 7.12
N SER A 52 -3.11 -5.35 8.44
CA SER A 52 -3.83 -6.39 9.18
C SER A 52 -4.41 -5.79 10.48
N ASP A 53 -5.60 -6.21 10.86
CA ASP A 53 -6.23 -5.92 12.15
C ASP A 53 -5.87 -6.93 13.25
N ALA A 54 -5.12 -7.97 12.92
CA ALA A 54 -4.70 -8.99 13.88
C ALA A 54 -3.77 -8.38 14.94
N PRO A 55 -4.16 -8.40 16.23
CA PRO A 55 -3.51 -7.62 17.28
C PRO A 55 -2.05 -8.04 17.56
N TRP A 56 -1.66 -9.25 17.17
CA TRP A 56 -0.31 -9.79 17.38
C TRP A 56 0.66 -9.51 16.21
N GLN A 57 0.22 -8.88 15.12
CA GLN A 57 1.03 -8.76 13.90
C GLN A 57 1.50 -7.33 13.62
N HIS A 58 1.07 -6.36 14.44
CA HIS A 58 1.50 -4.97 14.32
C HIS A 58 3.01 -4.81 14.44
N ALA A 59 3.59 -3.94 13.61
CA ALA A 59 5.02 -3.65 13.53
C ALA A 59 5.93 -4.85 13.19
N THR A 60 5.36 -6.02 12.91
CA THR A 60 6.07 -7.18 12.37
C THR A 60 6.47 -6.91 10.91
N ARG A 61 7.54 -7.55 10.45
CA ARG A 61 7.94 -7.53 9.04
C ARG A 61 7.66 -8.87 8.39
N ILE A 62 6.94 -8.86 7.28
CA ILE A 62 6.70 -10.03 6.43
C ILE A 62 7.48 -9.80 5.13
N ALA A 63 8.46 -10.66 4.85
CA ALA A 63 9.39 -10.52 3.73
C ALA A 63 9.97 -9.09 3.59
N GLY A 64 10.37 -8.49 4.73
CA GLY A 64 10.98 -7.15 4.78
C GLY A 64 10.00 -5.97 4.79
N VAL A 65 8.71 -6.19 4.51
CA VAL A 65 7.67 -5.15 4.50
C VAL A 65 6.97 -5.09 5.85
N ARG A 66 6.75 -3.88 6.37
CA ARG A 66 6.13 -3.68 7.68
C ARG A 66 4.60 -3.82 7.61
N VAL A 67 4.02 -4.46 8.61
CA VAL A 67 2.57 -4.57 8.83
C VAL A 67 2.09 -3.40 9.69
N PHE A 68 0.98 -2.77 9.28
CA PHE A 68 0.31 -1.67 9.96
C PHE A 68 -1.16 -2.00 10.24
N TYR A 69 -1.74 -1.31 11.21
CA TYR A 69 -3.17 -1.37 11.45
C TYR A 69 -3.94 -0.56 10.41
N PRO A 70 -5.21 -0.93 10.11
CA PRO A 70 -6.09 -0.18 9.21
C PRO A 70 -6.22 1.30 9.57
N SER A 71 -6.26 1.63 10.87
CA SER A 71 -6.36 2.99 11.38
C SER A 71 -5.12 3.86 11.14
N GLU A 72 -3.96 3.25 10.88
CA GLU A 72 -2.72 3.97 10.58
C GLU A 72 -2.56 4.30 9.08
N ILE A 73 -3.37 3.66 8.23
CA ILE A 73 -3.24 3.76 6.77
C ILE A 73 -3.44 5.18 6.26
N PRO A 74 -4.42 5.97 6.72
CA PRO A 74 -4.56 7.36 6.27
C PRO A 74 -3.30 8.20 6.52
N ALA A 75 -2.73 8.12 7.74
CA ALA A 75 -1.51 8.84 8.07
C ALA A 75 -0.28 8.29 7.30
N LEU A 76 -0.26 6.98 7.03
CA LEU A 76 0.79 6.37 6.23
C LEU A 76 0.78 6.88 4.79
N ILE A 77 -0.39 6.96 4.16
CA ILE A 77 -0.57 7.47 2.79
C ILE A 77 -0.06 8.91 2.69
N GLU A 78 -0.43 9.78 3.63
CA GLU A 78 0.05 11.16 3.68
C GLU A 78 1.59 11.24 3.78
N ARG A 79 2.19 10.34 4.57
CA ARG A 79 3.64 10.32 4.79
C ARG A 79 4.42 9.77 3.60
N THR A 80 3.94 8.71 2.96
CA THR A 80 4.68 7.98 1.91
C THR A 80 4.32 8.44 0.49
N GLY A 81 3.16 9.07 0.32
CA GLY A 81 2.59 9.37 -0.98
C GLY A 81 2.12 8.11 -1.71
N ALA A 82 1.69 7.08 -0.98
CA ALA A 82 1.11 5.89 -1.59
C ALA A 82 -0.09 6.28 -2.47
N ARG A 83 -0.16 5.68 -3.67
CA ARG A 83 -1.16 5.99 -4.69
C ARG A 83 -2.23 4.91 -4.81
N ALA A 84 -2.00 3.73 -4.23
CA ALA A 84 -2.98 2.64 -4.24
C ALA A 84 -3.01 1.82 -2.96
N LEU A 85 -4.23 1.38 -2.62
CA LEU A 85 -4.55 0.32 -1.69
C LEU A 85 -5.06 -0.87 -2.49
N ILE A 86 -4.37 -2.01 -2.37
CA ILE A 86 -4.65 -3.22 -3.12
C ILE A 86 -5.33 -4.22 -2.21
N TYR A 87 -6.46 -4.77 -2.61
CA TYR A 87 -7.13 -5.86 -1.91
C TYR A 87 -7.30 -7.06 -2.85
N CYS A 88 -7.15 -8.27 -2.34
CA CYS A 88 -7.36 -9.49 -3.14
C CYS A 88 -8.81 -9.97 -3.04
N ARG A 89 -9.50 -9.62 -1.96
CA ARG A 89 -10.86 -10.05 -1.61
C ARG A 89 -11.62 -8.90 -0.96
N GLU A 90 -12.93 -8.83 -1.18
CA GLU A 90 -13.81 -7.85 -0.50
C GLU A 90 -13.72 -7.94 1.02
N ALA A 91 -13.48 -9.15 1.55
CA ALA A 91 -13.28 -9.38 2.97
C ALA A 91 -12.09 -8.60 3.54
N ASP A 92 -11.04 -8.35 2.76
CA ASP A 92 -9.86 -7.62 3.21
C ASP A 92 -10.23 -6.17 3.54
N LEU A 93 -11.27 -5.61 2.91
CA LEU A 93 -11.72 -4.24 3.20
C LEU A 93 -12.53 -4.14 4.50
N THR A 94 -12.98 -5.26 5.06
CA THR A 94 -13.80 -5.26 6.29
C THR A 94 -13.00 -4.86 7.54
N MET A 95 -11.67 -4.95 7.49
CA MET A 95 -10.78 -4.51 8.58
C MET A 95 -10.77 -2.98 8.78
N PHE A 96 -11.20 -2.21 7.78
CA PHE A 96 -11.33 -0.76 7.91
C PHE A 96 -12.65 -0.41 8.58
N ASP A 97 -12.55 0.20 9.76
CA ASP A 97 -13.70 0.81 10.43
C ASP A 97 -14.27 1.99 9.62
N THR A 98 -15.47 2.43 10.00
CA THR A 98 -16.18 3.52 9.30
C THR A 98 -15.37 4.82 9.27
N ALA A 99 -14.62 5.12 10.32
CA ALA A 99 -13.82 6.34 10.42
C ALA A 99 -12.65 6.31 9.42
N SER A 100 -11.91 5.21 9.38
CA SER A 100 -10.79 4.98 8.47
C SER A 100 -11.25 4.98 7.02
N ARG A 101 -12.40 4.35 6.72
CA ARG A 101 -13.00 4.36 5.38
C ARG A 101 -13.35 5.76 4.91
N ARG A 102 -14.00 6.56 5.77
CA ARG A 102 -14.30 7.96 5.46
C ARG A 102 -13.04 8.79 5.25
N SER A 103 -11.96 8.53 5.99
CA SER A 103 -10.68 9.19 5.76
C SER A 103 -10.08 8.83 4.40
N LEU A 104 -10.18 7.57 3.97
CA LEU A 104 -9.69 7.13 2.66
C LEU A 104 -10.44 7.79 1.49
N ASP A 105 -11.74 8.06 1.63
CA ASP A 105 -12.55 8.74 0.61
C ASP A 105 -12.05 10.14 0.26
N HIS A 106 -11.32 10.78 1.18
CA HIS A 106 -10.74 12.11 0.99
C HIS A 106 -9.28 12.10 0.56
N GLN A 107 -8.68 10.92 0.40
CA GLN A 107 -7.27 10.79 0.00
C GLN A 107 -7.14 10.46 -1.49
N PRO A 108 -6.04 10.88 -2.14
CA PRO A 108 -5.78 10.63 -3.56
C PRO A 108 -5.27 9.18 -3.79
N VAL A 109 -5.89 8.20 -3.13
CA VAL A 109 -5.52 6.79 -3.18
C VAL A 109 -6.57 6.01 -3.97
N GLN A 110 -6.12 5.14 -4.87
CA GLN A 110 -7.01 4.24 -5.60
C GLN A 110 -7.18 2.93 -4.84
N LEU A 111 -8.43 2.50 -4.61
CA LEU A 111 -8.72 1.15 -4.13
C LEU A 111 -8.79 0.22 -5.34
N ILE A 112 -7.91 -0.79 -5.38
CA ILE A 112 -7.74 -1.67 -6.53
C ILE A 112 -7.94 -3.13 -6.09
N ALA A 113 -8.92 -3.80 -6.70
CA ALA A 113 -9.05 -5.25 -6.61
C ALA A 113 -7.99 -5.89 -7.50
N LEU A 114 -7.16 -6.77 -6.93
CA LEU A 114 -6.13 -7.48 -7.68
C LEU A 114 -5.99 -8.91 -7.17
N ASP A 115 -6.47 -9.85 -7.98
CA ASP A 115 -6.27 -11.29 -7.76
C ASP A 115 -5.00 -11.74 -8.51
N PRO A 116 -3.92 -12.13 -7.81
CA PRO A 116 -2.67 -12.52 -8.46
C PRO A 116 -2.80 -13.79 -9.31
N ASP A 117 -3.85 -14.59 -9.12
CA ASP A 117 -4.08 -15.81 -9.90
C ASP A 117 -4.85 -15.53 -11.21
N ARG A 118 -5.45 -14.33 -11.36
CA ARG A 118 -6.22 -13.94 -12.56
C ARG A 118 -5.47 -13.01 -13.51
N VAL A 119 -4.40 -12.39 -13.05
CA VAL A 119 -3.60 -11.43 -13.83
C VAL A 119 -2.22 -12.01 -14.06
N ALA A 120 -1.82 -12.15 -15.33
CA ALA A 120 -0.57 -12.81 -15.70
C ALA A 120 0.69 -12.09 -15.20
N ASP A 121 0.68 -10.75 -15.22
CA ASP A 121 1.71 -9.91 -14.62
C ASP A 121 1.07 -8.75 -13.82
N PRO A 122 0.75 -9.00 -12.53
CA PRO A 122 0.09 -8.01 -11.69
C PRO A 122 0.93 -6.74 -11.48
N ALA A 123 2.26 -6.87 -11.52
CA ALA A 123 3.16 -5.78 -11.25
C ALA A 123 3.28 -4.82 -12.44
N ALA A 124 3.39 -5.35 -13.67
CA ALA A 124 3.36 -4.54 -14.88
C ALA A 124 2.00 -3.84 -15.06
N TRP A 125 0.92 -4.60 -14.89
CA TRP A 125 -0.45 -4.06 -15.00
C TRP A 125 -0.68 -2.90 -14.02
N LEU A 126 -0.28 -3.06 -12.75
CA LEU A 126 -0.43 -2.03 -11.74
C LEU A 126 0.47 -0.82 -12.01
N ALA A 127 1.69 -1.03 -12.50
CA ALA A 127 2.59 0.06 -12.86
C ALA A 127 2.01 0.92 -14.01
N ASP A 128 1.46 0.29 -15.06
CA ASP A 128 0.85 1.00 -16.19
C ASP A 128 -0.42 1.75 -15.77
N LEU A 129 -1.27 1.13 -14.95
CA LEU A 129 -2.47 1.76 -14.38
C LEU A 129 -2.09 3.02 -13.58
N LEU A 130 -1.09 2.93 -12.70
CA LEU A 130 -0.65 4.05 -11.88
C LEU A 130 0.14 5.11 -12.66
N ALA A 131 0.76 4.74 -13.78
CA ALA A 131 1.37 5.66 -14.72
C ALA A 131 0.33 6.43 -15.56
N GLY A 132 -0.96 6.07 -15.49
CA GLY A 132 -2.03 6.68 -16.29
C GLY A 132 -1.98 6.26 -17.76
N LYS A 133 -1.29 5.16 -18.07
CA LYS A 133 -1.38 4.53 -19.39
C LYS A 133 -2.66 3.70 -19.37
N GLU A 134 -3.76 4.31 -19.82
CA GLU A 134 -4.95 3.54 -20.18
C GLU A 134 -4.51 2.42 -21.14
N SER A 135 -4.64 1.18 -20.70
CA SER A 135 -4.50 0.03 -21.58
C SER A 135 -5.65 0.10 -22.59
N LYS A 136 -5.38 0.70 -23.76
CA LYS A 136 -6.23 0.49 -24.94
C LYS A 136 -6.19 -1.00 -25.28
N GLY A 137 -7.35 -1.65 -25.20
CA GLY A 137 -7.58 -3.05 -25.62
C GLY A 137 -7.74 -3.96 -24.40
N THR A 138 -8.89 -4.60 -24.19
CA THR A 138 -9.53 -5.51 -25.15
C THR A 138 -11.05 -5.41 -25.08
N SER A 139 -11.66 -4.96 -26.18
CA SER A 139 -12.99 -5.42 -26.57
C SER A 139 -12.84 -6.83 -27.15
N GLN A 140 -13.69 -7.76 -26.69
CA GLN A 140 -14.41 -8.65 -27.60
C GLN A 140 -15.69 -9.14 -26.95
#